data_AF-A0A927QCG9-F1
#
_entry.id   AF-A0A927QCG9-F1
#
_cell.length_a   1.000
_cell.length_b   1.000
_cell.length_c   1.000
_cell.angle_alpha   90.00
_cell.angle_beta   90.00
_cell.angle_gamma   90.00
#
_symmetry.space_group_name_H-M   'P 1'
#
loop_
_entity.id
_entity.type
_entity.pdbx_description
1 polymer ?
#
loop_
_entity_poly.entity_id
_entity_poly.type
_entity_poly.pdbx_seq_one_letter_code
_entity_poly.pdbx_strand_id
1 'polypeptide(L)'
;MQTRTLNQAAEIPAALVAFLKGAERRAFLFLWLQGGDGARAERALAAAIRAFRTQAERLPMAEWPAAFWRLLVALPETTAGRWPEGLAALAGMAPAPRRALLLRLAGGLHEDEAATILSVEVPAYEQTLATACPRDAGGRPDAVAWRRLAEGVHQAGRDLPPARLARLAALREQALAAAPAGSPPDSLAPTATKTPTRETDARSARRPRRRWPWILLVVLLCAVALVATRDRSWPVGLATQDEVADPDDVRVRDRGPILVEPLPAYSGPAPEPMLPAAMPEPPADPVIARMDLLSWYAAGAPASRLEREETPVEAAADTPIPPAPALDVGGAGLDAAWAALDAVEQARLRESAVAFDALDGDSQLALQSRFVALDRMERAGWRLGPALGADYPALQPLLGYVPEQERDAVLLAVRQLGPEQRAQLAVLSQRTPGHARDALRRELLAQAPPQRAAWLAQRLR
;
A
#
# COMPACT_ATOMS: atom_id res chain seq x y z
N MET A 1 27.86 29.33 -41.58
CA MET A 1 28.11 28.67 -40.28
C MET A 1 27.65 29.58 -39.14
N GLN A 2 26.37 29.99 -39.22
CA GLN A 2 25.71 30.90 -38.30
C GLN A 2 24.49 30.19 -37.72
N THR A 3 24.20 30.46 -36.44
CA THR A 3 22.86 30.45 -35.83
C THR A 3 22.07 29.14 -35.85
N ARG A 4 22.46 28.15 -35.03
CA ARG A 4 21.46 27.22 -34.45
C ARG A 4 21.69 26.81 -32.99
N THR A 5 22.79 27.24 -32.38
CA THR A 5 23.14 26.96 -30.97
C THR A 5 22.55 27.95 -29.96
N LEU A 6 21.61 28.82 -30.36
CA LEU A 6 20.97 29.81 -29.47
C LEU A 6 19.53 29.47 -29.07
N ASN A 7 19.02 28.28 -29.38
CA ASN A 7 17.67 27.88 -28.97
C ASN A 7 17.61 26.57 -28.15
N GLN A 8 18.72 26.12 -27.57
CA GLN A 8 18.68 25.28 -26.37
C GLN A 8 18.37 26.17 -25.16
N ALA A 9 17.23 26.86 -25.19
CA ALA A 9 16.59 27.27 -23.96
C ALA A 9 16.34 25.97 -23.19
N ALA A 10 16.74 25.94 -21.92
CA ALA A 10 16.63 24.79 -21.03
C ALA A 10 15.18 24.29 -20.96
N GLU A 11 14.77 23.45 -21.91
CA GLU A 11 13.51 22.75 -21.85
C GLU A 11 13.62 21.78 -20.67
N ILE A 12 12.85 22.06 -19.63
CA ILE A 12 12.68 21.14 -18.51
C ILE A 12 12.24 19.80 -19.13
N PRO A 13 12.99 18.70 -18.94
CA PRO A 13 12.65 17.43 -19.57
C PRO A 13 11.21 17.05 -19.24
N ALA A 14 10.39 16.74 -20.25
CA ALA A 14 8.99 16.34 -20.05
C ALA A 14 8.88 15.16 -19.07
N ALA A 15 9.88 14.27 -19.08
CA ALA A 15 10.03 13.17 -18.12
C ALA A 15 10.13 13.65 -16.66
N LEU A 16 10.89 14.71 -16.38
CA LEU A 16 11.01 15.29 -15.04
C LEU A 16 9.67 15.84 -14.55
N VAL A 17 8.94 16.53 -15.43
CA VAL A 17 7.60 17.03 -15.13
C VAL A 17 6.62 15.88 -14.84
N ALA A 18 6.66 14.81 -15.64
CA ALA A 18 5.81 13.64 -15.45
C ALA A 18 6.11 12.92 -14.13
N PHE A 19 7.40 12.73 -13.82
CA PHE A 19 7.85 12.15 -12.54
C PHE A 19 7.35 12.97 -11.34
N LEU A 20 7.56 14.29 -11.37
CA LEU A 20 7.14 15.18 -10.28
C LEU A 20 5.62 15.22 -10.11
N LYS A 21 4.85 15.22 -11.20
CA LYS A 21 3.37 15.11 -11.14
C LYS A 21 2.90 13.82 -10.45
N GLY A 22 3.61 12.70 -10.65
CA GLY A 22 3.32 11.43 -9.98
C GLY A 22 3.75 11.35 -8.52
N ALA A 23 4.67 12.22 -8.08
CA ALA A 23 5.24 12.22 -6.73
C ALA A 23 4.72 13.35 -5.83
N GLU A 24 4.30 14.49 -6.39
CA GLU A 24 3.99 15.74 -5.65
C GLU A 24 2.95 15.54 -4.54
N ARG A 25 1.90 14.76 -4.82
CA ARG A 25 0.82 14.49 -3.86
C ARG A 25 1.32 13.74 -2.63
N ARG A 26 2.10 12.68 -2.84
CA ARG A 26 2.67 11.83 -1.79
C ARG A 26 3.74 12.56 -1.01
N ALA A 27 4.61 13.30 -1.71
CA ALA A 27 5.64 14.13 -1.11
C ALA A 27 5.04 15.24 -0.23
N PHE A 28 3.98 15.91 -0.71
CA PHE A 28 3.25 16.89 0.09
C PHE A 28 2.64 16.26 1.34
N LEU A 29 1.95 15.12 1.20
CA LEU A 29 1.31 14.43 2.31
C LEU A 29 2.33 14.02 3.38
N PHE A 30 3.48 13.48 2.97
CA PHE A 30 4.61 13.15 3.85
C PHE A 30 5.08 14.38 4.63
N LEU A 31 5.41 15.49 3.94
CA LEU A 31 5.90 16.71 4.58
C LEU A 31 4.86 17.36 5.50
N TRP A 32 3.59 17.36 5.09
CA TRP A 32 2.50 17.92 5.89
C TRP A 32 2.27 17.12 7.17
N LEU A 33 2.20 15.79 7.08
CA LEU A 33 1.95 14.94 8.24
C LEU A 33 3.17 14.80 9.16
N GLN A 34 4.37 15.10 8.67
CA GLN A 34 5.56 15.08 9.49
C GLN A 34 5.65 16.31 10.44
N GLY A 35 5.26 17.51 9.96
CA GLY A 35 5.32 18.77 10.71
C GLY A 35 3.98 19.37 11.18
N GLY A 36 2.86 18.90 10.62
CA GLY A 36 1.49 19.36 10.92
C GLY A 36 1.08 20.69 10.26
N ASP A 37 1.93 21.32 9.45
CA ASP A 37 1.69 22.64 8.82
C ASP A 37 1.74 22.52 7.29
N GLY A 38 0.57 22.62 6.66
CA GLY A 38 0.44 22.50 5.21
C GLY A 38 1.15 23.61 4.43
N ALA A 39 1.15 24.86 4.92
CA ALA A 39 1.81 25.97 4.23
C ALA A 39 3.33 25.81 4.28
N ARG A 40 3.86 25.28 5.40
CA ARG A 40 5.28 24.94 5.50
C ARG A 40 5.66 23.76 4.60
N ALA A 41 4.80 22.74 4.52
CA ALA A 41 4.98 21.61 3.63
C ALA A 41 5.02 22.03 2.15
N GLU A 42 4.14 22.97 1.73
CA GLU A 42 4.17 23.55 0.38
C GLU A 42 5.52 24.22 0.06
N ARG A 43 6.05 25.03 0.98
CA ARG A 43 7.36 25.70 0.82
C ARG A 43 8.51 24.70 0.78
N ALA A 44 8.47 23.70 1.65
CA ALA A 44 9.45 22.64 1.75
C ALA A 44 9.49 21.79 0.46
N LEU A 45 8.32 21.43 -0.08
CA LEU A 45 8.21 20.72 -1.35
C LEU A 45 8.77 21.54 -2.51
N ALA A 46 8.45 22.84 -2.58
CA ALA A 46 8.99 23.70 -3.62
C ALA A 46 10.53 23.80 -3.55
N ALA A 47 11.10 23.82 -2.34
CA ALA A 47 12.56 23.77 -2.14
C ALA A 47 13.16 22.42 -2.58
N ALA A 48 12.52 21.31 -2.24
CA ALA A 48 12.94 19.97 -2.70
C ALA A 48 12.90 19.86 -4.23
N ILE A 49 11.87 20.37 -4.89
CA ILE A 49 11.75 20.35 -6.36
C ILE A 49 12.91 21.13 -7.01
N ARG A 50 13.24 22.33 -6.47
CA ARG A 50 14.39 23.11 -6.97
C ARG A 50 15.70 22.37 -6.81
N ALA A 51 15.95 21.78 -5.64
CA ALA A 51 17.16 21.01 -5.37
C ALA A 51 17.24 19.75 -6.26
N PHE A 52 16.11 19.06 -6.44
CA PHE A 52 16.02 17.85 -7.23
C PHE A 52 16.25 18.10 -8.72
N ARG A 53 15.78 19.22 -9.28
CA ARG A 53 16.03 19.59 -10.68
C ARG A 53 17.54 19.53 -11.00
N THR A 54 18.38 20.08 -10.13
CA THR A 54 19.84 20.08 -10.30
C THR A 54 20.47 18.69 -10.17
N GLN A 55 19.82 17.75 -9.46
CA GLN A 55 20.28 16.36 -9.38
C GLN A 55 19.81 15.53 -10.57
N ALA A 56 18.58 15.76 -11.05
CA ALA A 56 17.98 15.03 -12.16
C ALA A 56 18.76 15.18 -13.48
N GLU A 57 19.51 16.27 -13.66
CA GLU A 57 20.42 16.47 -14.80
C GLU A 57 21.61 15.49 -14.81
N ARG A 58 21.97 14.92 -13.65
CA ARG A 58 23.18 14.09 -13.48
C ARG A 58 22.88 12.63 -13.19
N LEU A 59 21.63 12.31 -12.84
CA LEU A 59 21.21 10.98 -12.42
C LEU A 59 20.39 10.31 -13.51
N PRO A 60 20.58 9.00 -13.75
CA PRO A 60 19.70 8.24 -14.62
C PRO A 60 18.27 8.23 -14.06
N MET A 61 17.27 8.17 -14.94
CA MET A 61 15.85 8.26 -14.56
C MET A 61 15.42 7.20 -13.53
N ALA A 62 16.06 6.02 -13.53
CA ALA A 62 15.80 4.95 -12.56
C ALA A 62 16.16 5.34 -11.11
N GLU A 63 17.13 6.23 -10.91
CA GLU A 63 17.57 6.68 -9.58
C GLU A 63 16.78 7.87 -9.04
N TRP A 64 15.94 8.49 -9.88
CA TRP A 64 15.15 9.66 -9.54
C TRP A 64 14.26 9.49 -8.31
N PRO A 65 13.49 8.39 -8.15
CA PRO A 65 12.66 8.20 -6.96
C PRO A 65 13.48 8.24 -5.67
N ALA A 66 14.55 7.44 -5.58
CA ALA A 66 15.37 7.34 -4.38
C ALA A 66 16.09 8.66 -4.07
N ALA A 67 16.60 9.38 -5.08
CA ALA A 67 17.21 10.69 -4.90
C ALA A 67 16.21 11.74 -4.40
N PHE A 68 14.99 11.75 -4.95
CA PHE A 68 13.94 12.68 -4.54
C PHE A 68 13.49 12.43 -3.10
N TRP A 69 13.26 11.19 -2.69
CA TRP A 69 12.86 10.87 -1.33
C TRP A 69 13.97 11.13 -0.30
N ARG A 70 15.25 10.89 -0.64
CA ARG A 70 16.39 11.31 0.20
C ARG A 70 16.42 12.82 0.43
N LEU A 71 16.15 13.61 -0.60
CA LEU A 71 16.02 15.06 -0.46
C LEU A 71 14.89 15.46 0.49
N LEU A 72 13.72 14.80 0.38
CA LEU A 72 12.58 15.09 1.25
C LEU A 72 12.88 14.77 2.72
N VAL A 73 13.51 13.63 2.99
CA VAL A 73 13.90 13.19 4.34
C VAL A 73 14.97 14.10 4.97
N ALA A 74 15.86 14.65 4.13
CA ALA A 74 16.93 15.54 4.58
C ALA A 74 16.43 16.94 4.96
N LEU A 75 15.18 17.29 4.65
CA LEU A 75 14.62 18.58 5.04
C LEU A 75 14.47 18.69 6.56
N PRO A 76 14.78 19.85 7.15
CA PRO A 76 14.68 20.04 8.58
C PRO A 76 13.21 20.03 9.02
N GLU A 77 12.90 19.14 9.96
CA GLU A 77 11.57 19.04 10.53
C GLU A 77 11.33 20.11 11.58
N THR A 78 10.17 20.75 11.54
CA THR A 78 9.71 21.63 12.61
C THR A 78 8.29 21.23 12.98
N THR A 79 8.15 20.61 14.15
CA THR A 79 6.85 20.23 14.71
C THR A 79 6.21 21.49 15.29
N ALA A 80 5.32 22.13 14.52
CA ALA A 80 4.65 23.37 14.94
C ALA A 80 3.16 23.42 14.55
N GLY A 81 2.66 22.36 13.91
CA GLY A 81 1.34 22.36 13.31
C GLY A 81 0.28 21.54 14.04
N ARG A 82 -0.87 21.38 13.38
CA ARG A 82 -2.03 20.64 13.87
C ARG A 82 -2.35 19.51 12.91
N TRP A 83 -2.55 18.32 13.45
CA TRP A 83 -2.99 17.16 12.70
C TRP A 83 -4.52 17.12 12.64
N PRO A 84 -5.11 16.58 11.56
CA PRO A 84 -6.52 16.23 11.53
C PRO A 84 -6.89 15.33 12.72
N GLU A 85 -8.15 15.38 13.19
CA GLU A 85 -8.57 14.64 14.39
C GLU A 85 -8.27 13.13 14.31
N GLY A 86 -8.49 12.51 13.14
CA GLY A 86 -8.17 11.10 12.90
C GLY A 86 -6.67 10.76 12.87
N LEU A 87 -5.79 11.76 12.86
CA LEU A 87 -4.33 11.63 12.77
C LEU A 87 -3.61 12.27 13.97
N ALA A 88 -4.34 12.61 15.04
CA ALA A 88 -3.78 13.21 16.25
C ALA A 88 -2.69 12.34 16.90
N ALA A 89 -2.74 11.01 16.72
CA ALA A 89 -1.72 10.09 17.20
C ALA A 89 -0.31 10.39 16.64
N LEU A 90 -0.21 10.95 15.43
CA LEU A 90 1.07 11.36 14.84
C LEU A 90 1.75 12.46 15.66
N ALA A 91 0.98 13.38 16.25
CA ALA A 91 1.51 14.49 17.03
C ALA A 91 2.32 14.02 18.26
N GLY A 92 1.90 12.91 18.87
CA GLY A 92 2.55 12.32 20.05
C GLY A 92 3.79 11.46 19.73
N MET A 93 4.00 11.09 18.46
CA MET A 93 5.16 10.28 18.08
C MET A 93 6.46 11.10 18.05
N ALA A 94 7.58 10.46 18.38
CA ALA A 94 8.89 11.07 18.14
C ALA A 94 9.12 11.27 16.62
N PRO A 95 9.93 12.27 16.21
CA PRO A 95 10.11 12.60 14.79
C PRO A 95 10.65 11.46 13.92
N ALA A 96 11.56 10.65 14.44
CA ALA A 96 12.16 9.53 13.69
C ALA A 96 11.18 8.37 13.45
N PRO A 97 10.49 7.81 14.47
CA PRO A 97 9.41 6.84 14.26
C PRO A 97 8.29 7.35 13.36
N ARG A 98 7.89 8.61 13.52
CA ARG A 98 6.89 9.26 12.64
C ARG A 98 7.35 9.28 11.18
N ARG A 99 8.61 9.62 10.94
CA ARG A 99 9.18 9.67 9.58
C ARG A 99 9.19 8.30 8.92
N ALA A 100 9.68 7.29 9.63
CA ALA A 100 9.70 5.90 9.15
C ALA A 100 8.28 5.44 8.79
N LEU A 101 7.32 5.69 9.68
CA LEU A 101 5.92 5.37 9.44
C LEU A 101 5.34 6.06 8.20
N LEU A 102 5.60 7.36 8.02
CA LEU A 102 5.05 8.12 6.91
C LEU A 102 5.72 7.80 5.57
N LEU A 103 6.98 7.35 5.53
CA LEU A 103 7.57 6.81 4.30
C LEU A 103 6.78 5.60 3.80
N ARG A 104 6.34 4.73 4.72
CA ARG A 104 5.50 3.58 4.39
C ARG A 104 4.08 3.99 3.96
N LEU A 105 3.40 4.79 4.77
CA LEU A 105 1.97 5.09 4.57
C LEU A 105 1.70 6.22 3.57
N ALA A 106 2.45 7.30 3.61
CA ALA A 106 2.25 8.45 2.71
C ALA A 106 3.08 8.32 1.43
N GLY A 107 4.31 7.80 1.54
CA GLY A 107 5.19 7.58 0.39
C GLY A 107 4.87 6.31 -0.39
N GLY A 108 4.34 5.28 0.28
CA GLY A 108 4.09 3.97 -0.32
C GLY A 108 5.37 3.18 -0.61
N LEU A 109 6.42 3.41 0.17
CA LEU A 109 7.71 2.73 0.01
C LEU A 109 7.75 1.41 0.78
N HIS A 110 8.45 0.44 0.21
CA HIS A 110 8.78 -0.81 0.89
C HIS A 110 9.83 -0.59 1.98
N GLU A 111 9.98 -1.55 2.90
CA GLU A 111 10.85 -1.37 4.08
C GLU A 111 12.34 -1.24 3.71
N ASP A 112 12.79 -2.01 2.72
CA ASP A 112 14.13 -1.97 2.16
C ASP A 112 14.42 -0.64 1.45
N GLU A 113 13.48 -0.13 0.66
CA GLU A 113 13.59 1.18 0.01
C GLU A 113 13.64 2.31 1.04
N ALA A 114 12.76 2.27 2.04
CA ALA A 114 12.68 3.28 3.09
C ALA A 114 13.93 3.27 3.99
N ALA A 115 14.45 2.08 4.33
CA ALA A 115 15.71 1.91 5.06
C ALA A 115 16.89 2.51 4.26
N THR A 116 16.96 2.24 2.95
CA THR A 116 17.96 2.81 2.05
C THR A 116 17.88 4.34 2.01
N ILE A 117 16.68 4.91 1.91
CA ILE A 117 16.47 6.37 1.90
C ILE A 117 16.87 7.02 3.23
N LEU A 118 16.59 6.35 4.35
CA LEU A 118 17.00 6.81 5.68
C LEU A 118 18.48 6.54 5.98
N SER A 119 19.18 5.80 5.12
CA SER A 119 20.57 5.36 5.33
C SER A 119 20.76 4.57 6.63
N VAL A 120 19.83 3.63 6.87
CA VAL A 120 19.86 2.71 8.02
C VAL A 120 19.71 1.27 7.54
N GLU A 121 20.16 0.32 8.35
CA GLU A 121 19.94 -1.11 8.09
C GLU A 121 18.45 -1.48 8.24
N VAL A 122 17.99 -2.46 7.45
CA VAL A 122 16.58 -2.92 7.46
C VAL A 122 16.11 -3.32 8.88
N PRO A 123 16.87 -4.08 9.69
CA PRO A 123 16.43 -4.41 11.06
C PRO A 123 16.30 -3.18 11.98
N ALA A 124 17.13 -2.15 11.77
CA ALA A 124 17.04 -0.90 12.55
C ALA A 124 15.80 -0.07 12.14
N TYR A 125 15.44 -0.13 10.86
CA TYR A 125 14.21 0.47 10.34
C TYR A 125 12.96 -0.23 10.89
N GLU A 126 12.91 -1.57 10.85
CA GLU A 126 11.83 -2.38 11.44
C GLU A 126 11.63 -2.09 12.92
N GLN A 127 12.72 -2.01 13.68
CA GLN A 127 12.66 -1.65 15.10
C GLN A 127 12.08 -0.23 15.29
N THR A 128 12.45 0.71 14.44
CA THR A 128 11.89 2.07 14.46
C THR A 128 10.40 2.07 14.17
N LEU A 129 9.94 1.27 13.21
CA LEU A 129 8.51 1.07 12.93
C LEU A 129 7.77 0.42 14.11
N ALA A 130 8.37 -0.56 14.78
CA ALA A 130 7.80 -1.19 15.97
C ALA A 130 7.61 -0.20 17.13
N THR A 131 8.44 0.85 17.21
CA THR A 131 8.24 1.97 18.15
C THR A 131 7.15 2.95 17.72
N ALA A 132 6.88 3.07 16.41
CA ALA A 132 5.80 3.89 15.86
C ALA A 132 4.42 3.21 15.97
N CYS A 133 4.39 1.89 16.15
CA CYS A 133 3.15 1.13 16.24
C CYS A 133 2.31 1.56 17.46
N PRO A 134 1.02 1.94 17.27
CA PRO A 134 0.12 2.21 18.37
C PRO A 134 0.04 1.05 19.37
N ARG A 135 -0.04 1.37 20.66
CA ARG A 135 -0.13 0.39 21.74
C ARG A 135 -1.41 0.57 22.53
N ASP A 136 -1.98 -0.53 23.00
CA ASP A 136 -3.14 -0.54 23.88
C ASP A 136 -2.78 -0.10 25.32
N ALA A 137 -3.77 -0.04 26.20
CA ALA A 137 -3.56 0.31 27.61
C ALA A 137 -2.67 -0.70 28.37
N GLY A 138 -2.52 -1.91 27.84
CA GLY A 138 -1.62 -2.95 28.35
C GLY A 138 -0.21 -2.93 27.74
N GLY A 139 0.10 -1.95 26.88
CA GLY A 139 1.39 -1.81 26.21
C GLY A 139 1.62 -2.78 25.05
N ARG A 140 0.60 -3.56 24.65
CA ARG A 140 0.67 -4.49 23.50
C ARG A 140 0.35 -3.75 22.19
N PRO A 141 0.86 -4.20 21.03
CA PRO A 141 0.52 -3.61 19.74
C PRO A 141 -1.00 -3.62 19.47
N ASP A 142 -1.55 -2.46 19.10
CA ASP A 142 -2.98 -2.30 18.79
C ASP A 142 -3.20 -2.28 17.26
N ALA A 143 -3.63 -3.42 16.73
CA ALA A 143 -3.91 -3.58 15.30
C ALA A 143 -5.11 -2.74 14.80
N VAL A 144 -6.05 -2.38 15.67
CA VAL A 144 -7.20 -1.54 15.31
C VAL A 144 -6.76 -0.09 15.19
N ALA A 145 -6.02 0.42 16.18
CA ALA A 145 -5.46 1.77 16.15
C ALA A 145 -4.48 1.95 14.98
N TRP A 146 -3.67 0.93 14.68
CA TRP A 146 -2.83 0.91 13.48
C TRP A 146 -3.64 1.06 12.19
N ARG A 147 -4.68 0.23 11.99
CA ARG A 147 -5.53 0.30 10.79
C ARG A 147 -6.22 1.65 10.65
N ARG A 148 -6.75 2.22 11.75
CA ARG A 148 -7.35 3.56 11.75
C ARG A 148 -6.35 4.64 11.34
N LEU A 149 -5.12 4.56 11.83
CA LEU A 149 -4.06 5.48 11.48
C LEU A 149 -3.69 5.38 10.00
N ALA A 150 -3.48 4.16 9.50
CA ALA A 150 -3.17 3.92 8.09
C ALA A 150 -4.28 4.42 7.15
N GLU A 151 -5.54 4.08 7.45
CA GLU A 151 -6.68 4.56 6.68
C GLU A 151 -6.81 6.08 6.75
N GLY A 152 -6.58 6.68 7.93
CA GLY A 152 -6.58 8.13 8.09
C GLY A 152 -5.54 8.82 7.21
N VAL A 153 -4.34 8.24 7.06
CA VAL A 153 -3.28 8.80 6.20
C VAL A 153 -3.67 8.67 4.73
N HIS A 154 -4.15 7.49 4.31
CA HIS A 154 -4.58 7.27 2.93
C HIS A 154 -5.77 8.17 2.55
N GLN A 155 -6.75 8.31 3.45
CA GLN A 155 -7.91 9.17 3.26
C GLN A 155 -7.52 10.65 3.22
N ALA A 156 -6.62 11.10 4.10
CA ALA A 156 -6.08 12.47 4.05
C ALA A 156 -5.34 12.73 2.73
N GLY A 157 -4.68 11.71 2.17
CA GLY A 157 -4.10 11.75 0.84
C GLY A 157 -5.18 11.87 -0.24
N ARG A 158 -6.24 11.06 -0.20
CA ARG A 158 -7.37 11.02 -1.16
C ARG A 158 -8.21 12.30 -1.16
N ASP A 159 -8.46 12.88 0.00
CA ASP A 159 -9.36 14.03 0.20
C ASP A 159 -8.64 15.39 0.11
N LEU A 160 -7.44 15.44 -0.46
CA LEU A 160 -6.74 16.69 -0.68
C LEU A 160 -7.61 17.63 -1.56
N PRO A 161 -7.92 18.86 -1.08
CA PRO A 161 -8.79 19.76 -1.82
C PRO A 161 -8.26 20.07 -3.22
N PRO A 162 -9.12 20.22 -4.25
CA PRO A 162 -8.67 20.51 -5.62
C PRO A 162 -7.89 21.83 -5.71
N ALA A 163 -8.27 22.83 -4.90
CA ALA A 163 -7.53 24.10 -4.80
C ALA A 163 -6.09 23.91 -4.30
N ARG A 164 -5.86 22.90 -3.44
CA ARG A 164 -4.52 22.56 -2.96
C ARG A 164 -3.72 21.86 -4.05
N LEU A 165 -4.31 20.91 -4.76
CA LEU A 165 -3.65 20.26 -5.91
C LEU A 165 -3.23 21.28 -6.98
N ALA A 166 -4.12 22.23 -7.30
CA ALA A 166 -3.79 23.33 -8.21
C ALA A 166 -2.62 24.20 -7.70
N ARG A 167 -2.56 24.45 -6.38
CA ARG A 167 -1.44 25.18 -5.77
C ARG A 167 -0.13 24.39 -5.83
N LEU A 168 -0.15 23.08 -5.61
CA LEU A 168 1.04 22.23 -5.77
C LEU A 168 1.56 22.25 -7.21
N ALA A 169 0.66 22.15 -8.19
CA ALA A 169 1.01 22.25 -9.61
C ALA A 169 1.65 23.61 -9.96
N ALA A 170 1.07 24.71 -9.47
CA ALA A 170 1.63 26.05 -9.65
C ALA A 170 3.01 26.21 -8.98
N LEU A 171 3.19 25.66 -7.77
CA LEU A 171 4.48 25.67 -7.07
C LEU A 171 5.56 24.88 -7.82
N ARG A 172 5.20 23.72 -8.40
CA ARG A 172 6.09 22.93 -9.26
C ARG A 172 6.53 23.74 -10.48
N GLU A 173 5.60 24.38 -11.17
CA GLU A 173 5.91 25.22 -12.34
C GLU A 173 6.83 26.38 -11.98
N GLN A 174 6.55 27.09 -10.89
CA GLN A 174 7.41 28.15 -10.37
C GLN A 174 8.80 27.63 -9.97
N ALA A 175 8.86 26.48 -9.28
CA ALA A 175 10.12 25.88 -8.85
C ALA A 175 10.97 25.40 -10.04
N LEU A 176 10.34 24.87 -11.08
CA LEU A 176 11.04 24.43 -12.29
C LEU A 176 11.42 25.59 -13.21
N ALA A 177 10.65 26.69 -13.22
CA ALA A 177 10.96 27.90 -13.97
C ALA A 177 12.03 28.78 -13.30
N ALA A 178 12.14 28.74 -11.96
CA ALA A 178 13.13 29.51 -11.23
C ALA A 178 14.55 29.10 -11.65
N ALA A 179 15.33 30.00 -12.26
CA ALA A 179 16.72 29.75 -12.60
C ALA A 179 17.47 29.16 -11.39
N PRO A 180 18.40 28.20 -11.59
CA PRO A 180 19.15 27.64 -10.47
C PRO A 180 19.83 28.82 -9.78
N ALA A 181 19.49 29.04 -8.51
CA ALA A 181 20.06 30.13 -7.73
C ALA A 181 21.54 29.85 -7.54
N GLY A 182 22.35 30.24 -8.53
CA GLY A 182 23.76 30.45 -8.39
C GLY A 182 23.95 31.77 -7.66
N SER A 183 23.70 31.75 -6.34
CA SER A 183 24.30 32.60 -5.30
C SER A 183 23.44 32.51 -4.03
N PRO A 184 24.05 32.36 -2.84
CA PRO A 184 23.33 32.58 -1.59
C PRO A 184 22.81 34.03 -1.56
N PRO A 185 21.69 34.31 -0.86
CA PRO A 185 21.39 35.68 -0.46
C PRO A 185 22.52 36.16 0.44
N ASP A 186 23.45 36.90 -0.13
CA ASP A 186 24.46 37.68 0.56
C ASP A 186 23.73 38.88 1.19
N SER A 187 23.11 38.67 2.35
CA SER A 187 22.61 39.71 3.24
C SER A 187 22.17 39.11 4.57
N LEU A 188 23.13 38.62 5.35
CA LEU A 188 23.12 38.77 6.81
C LEU A 188 24.55 39.12 7.24
N ALA A 189 25.07 40.25 6.74
CA ALA A 189 26.14 40.93 7.43
C ALA A 189 25.56 41.46 8.75
N PRO A 190 26.15 41.13 9.92
CA PRO A 190 25.74 41.71 11.18
C PRO A 190 26.25 43.16 11.21
N THR A 191 25.35 44.12 10.98
CA THR A 191 25.64 45.49 11.38
C THR A 191 25.67 45.54 12.90
N ALA A 192 26.88 45.36 13.43
CA ALA A 192 27.25 45.78 14.76
C ALA A 192 26.95 47.28 14.89
N THR A 193 25.78 47.61 15.47
CA THR A 193 25.53 48.95 15.98
C THR A 193 25.57 48.87 17.49
N LYS A 194 26.59 49.55 18.02
CA LYS A 194 26.85 49.74 19.44
C LYS A 194 25.60 50.21 20.17
N THR A 195 25.42 49.64 21.36
CA THR A 195 24.56 50.13 22.45
C THR A 195 24.72 51.64 22.65
N PRO A 196 23.66 52.30 23.13
CA PRO A 196 23.84 52.92 24.43
C PRO A 196 22.79 52.46 25.44
N THR A 197 23.32 52.15 26.61
CA THR A 197 22.67 51.83 27.86
C THR A 197 21.65 52.91 28.25
N ARG A 198 20.46 52.48 28.69
CA ARG A 198 19.73 53.20 29.73
C ARG A 198 18.87 52.24 30.54
N GLU A 199 19.32 52.02 31.76
CA GLU A 199 18.57 51.45 32.87
C GLU A 199 17.36 52.34 33.20
N THR A 200 16.20 51.75 33.46
CA THR A 200 15.53 51.80 34.78
C THR A 200 14.24 50.96 34.78
N ASP A 201 14.19 50.06 35.77
CA ASP A 201 13.04 49.61 36.56
C ASP A 201 11.71 49.20 35.91
N ALA A 202 11.34 47.92 36.07
CA ALA A 202 10.45 47.52 37.18
C ALA A 202 10.09 46.01 37.17
N ARG A 203 10.45 45.34 38.26
CA ARG A 203 9.66 44.35 39.03
C ARG A 203 8.82 43.31 38.25
N SER A 204 9.20 42.04 38.37
CA SER A 204 8.54 41.14 39.33
C SER A 204 9.24 39.78 39.41
N ALA A 205 9.75 39.45 40.59
CA ALA A 205 10.24 38.12 40.93
C ALA A 205 9.09 37.27 41.46
N ARG A 206 8.92 36.04 40.97
CA ARG A 206 8.20 34.97 41.69
C ARG A 206 8.94 33.65 41.57
N ARG A 207 9.46 33.20 42.72
CA ARG A 207 10.00 31.86 43.00
C ARG A 207 8.90 30.79 42.87
N PRO A 208 9.22 29.55 42.49
CA PRO A 208 8.41 28.39 42.86
C PRO A 208 8.92 27.75 44.16
N ARG A 209 7.99 27.56 45.09
CA ARG A 209 8.16 27.03 46.45
C ARG A 209 7.85 25.53 46.44
N ARG A 210 8.82 24.71 46.82
CA ARG A 210 8.74 23.44 47.58
C ARG A 210 7.35 22.76 47.62
N ARG A 211 7.13 21.73 46.79
CA ARG A 211 6.10 20.69 46.95
C ARG A 211 6.69 19.27 47.03
N TRP A 212 7.86 19.14 47.65
CA TRP A 212 8.56 17.86 47.81
C TRP A 212 7.94 16.85 48.81
N PRO A 213 7.09 17.21 49.80
CA PRO A 213 6.58 16.19 50.73
C PRO A 213 5.45 15.32 50.14
N TRP A 214 4.78 15.77 49.07
CA TRP A 214 3.70 14.99 48.44
C TRP A 214 4.22 13.86 47.55
N ILE A 215 5.39 14.03 46.93
CA ILE A 215 6.00 13.00 46.08
C ILE A 215 6.50 11.83 46.94
N LEU A 216 7.06 12.10 48.11
CA LEU A 216 7.51 11.05 49.04
C LEU A 216 6.34 10.25 49.63
N LEU A 217 5.18 10.88 49.84
CA LEU A 217 3.99 10.20 50.34
C LEU A 217 3.37 9.26 49.30
N VAL A 218 3.37 9.68 48.02
CA VAL A 218 2.90 8.82 46.90
C VAL A 218 3.85 7.63 46.67
N VAL A 219 5.16 7.84 46.75
CA VAL A 219 6.15 6.76 46.57
C VAL A 219 6.06 5.74 47.71
N LEU A 220 5.86 6.19 48.96
CA LEU A 220 5.66 5.28 50.09
C LEU A 220 4.37 4.46 49.96
N LEU A 221 3.29 5.08 49.46
CA LEU A 221 1.99 4.41 49.25
C LEU A 221 2.05 3.38 48.11
N CYS A 222 2.80 3.67 47.03
CA CYS A 222 3.08 2.71 45.96
C CYS A 222 3.94 1.52 46.43
N ALA A 223 4.88 1.74 47.35
CA ALA A 223 5.71 0.65 47.89
C ALA A 223 4.90 -0.32 48.77
N VAL A 224 3.94 0.18 49.56
CA VAL A 224 3.05 -0.67 50.38
C VAL A 224 2.07 -1.46 49.50
N ALA A 225 1.57 -0.87 48.41
CA ALA A 225 0.69 -1.56 47.47
C ALA A 225 1.37 -2.73 46.75
N LEU A 226 2.68 -2.64 46.47
CA LEU A 226 3.42 -3.68 45.75
C LEU A 226 3.71 -4.93 46.61
N VAL A 227 3.75 -4.80 47.93
CA VAL A 227 3.96 -5.93 48.85
C VAL A 227 2.66 -6.69 49.11
N ALA A 228 1.51 -6.01 49.06
CA ALA A 228 0.20 -6.62 49.29
C ALA A 228 -0.31 -7.50 48.13
N THR A 229 0.31 -7.41 46.94
CA THR A 229 -0.07 -8.20 45.75
C THR A 229 0.73 -9.50 45.57
N ARG A 230 1.65 -9.82 46.50
CA ARG A 230 2.53 -11.00 46.36
C ARG A 230 1.92 -12.32 46.87
N ASP A 231 0.86 -12.29 47.68
CA ASP A 231 0.22 -13.48 48.26
C ASP A 231 -1.29 -13.59 47.93
N ARG A 232 -1.63 -13.59 46.64
CA ARG A 232 -2.97 -13.98 46.21
C ARG A 232 -2.91 -14.95 45.03
N SER A 233 -2.47 -16.17 45.33
CA SER A 233 -2.69 -17.32 44.47
C SER A 233 -4.20 -17.55 44.32
N TRP A 234 -4.70 -17.44 43.09
CA TRP A 234 -6.06 -17.85 42.76
C TRP A 234 -6.05 -19.28 42.20
N PRO A 235 -6.92 -20.18 42.70
CA PRO A 235 -6.98 -21.57 42.27
C PRO A 235 -7.66 -21.70 40.91
N VAL A 236 -7.05 -22.49 40.03
CA VAL A 236 -7.66 -22.94 38.78
C VAL A 236 -8.49 -24.18 39.10
N GLY A 237 -9.81 -24.01 39.22
CA GLY A 237 -10.77 -25.12 39.23
C GLY A 237 -11.23 -25.40 37.80
N LEU A 238 -10.72 -26.46 37.18
CA LEU A 238 -11.29 -27.02 35.96
C LEU A 238 -12.43 -27.94 36.36
N ALA A 239 -13.67 -27.49 36.18
CA ALA A 239 -14.84 -28.36 36.22
C ALA A 239 -14.88 -29.16 34.91
N THR A 240 -14.61 -30.46 35.01
CA THR A 240 -14.99 -31.44 34.00
C THR A 240 -16.49 -31.69 34.14
N GLN A 241 -17.26 -31.40 33.08
CA GLN A 241 -18.55 -32.05 32.88
C GLN A 241 -18.43 -32.96 31.66
N ASP A 242 -18.38 -34.25 31.96
CA ASP A 242 -18.90 -35.30 31.10
C ASP A 242 -20.40 -35.06 30.88
N GLU A 243 -20.87 -35.12 29.64
CA GLU A 243 -22.11 -35.85 29.35
C GLU A 243 -22.22 -36.24 27.87
N VAL A 244 -21.97 -37.54 27.65
CA VAL A 244 -22.78 -38.52 26.89
C VAL A 244 -23.27 -38.17 25.47
N ALA A 245 -22.82 -39.02 24.55
CA ALA A 245 -23.28 -39.15 23.16
C ALA A 245 -24.67 -39.81 23.04
N ASP A 246 -25.37 -39.54 21.94
CA ASP A 246 -26.25 -40.50 21.26
C ASP A 246 -26.01 -40.42 19.73
N PRO A 247 -26.04 -41.55 18.99
CA PRO A 247 -25.35 -41.72 17.73
C PRO A 247 -26.29 -41.67 16.53
N ASP A 248 -25.91 -40.89 15.52
CA ASP A 248 -26.15 -41.25 14.12
C ASP A 248 -25.25 -40.36 13.26
N ASP A 249 -24.09 -40.90 12.87
CA ASP A 249 -23.76 -41.20 11.47
C ASP A 249 -22.24 -41.45 11.38
N VAL A 250 -21.90 -42.72 11.28
CA VAL A 250 -20.54 -43.23 11.13
C VAL A 250 -20.19 -43.26 9.66
N ARG A 251 -19.13 -42.55 9.24
CA ARG A 251 -18.23 -43.07 8.20
C ARG A 251 -16.75 -42.75 8.41
N VAL A 252 -16.01 -43.84 8.61
CA VAL A 252 -14.65 -44.14 8.09
C VAL A 252 -13.48 -43.57 8.91
N ARG A 253 -12.90 -44.38 9.81
CA ARG A 253 -11.79 -45.31 9.52
C ARG A 253 -11.29 -45.95 10.81
N ASP A 254 -11.27 -47.28 10.79
CA ASP A 254 -10.48 -48.14 11.64
C ASP A 254 -9.00 -47.70 11.59
N ARG A 255 -8.48 -47.18 12.70
CA ARG A 255 -7.05 -47.13 12.99
C ARG A 255 -6.83 -48.16 14.08
N GLY A 256 -6.04 -49.20 13.75
CA GLY A 256 -5.71 -50.27 14.67
C GLY A 256 -5.15 -49.77 16.02
N PRO A 257 -5.05 -50.67 17.03
CA PRO A 257 -4.82 -50.28 18.41
C PRO A 257 -3.52 -49.49 18.56
N ILE A 258 -3.64 -48.28 19.11
CA ILE A 258 -2.51 -47.42 19.46
C ILE A 258 -1.75 -48.10 20.60
N LEU A 259 -0.55 -48.61 20.32
CA LEU A 259 0.38 -49.07 21.34
C LEU A 259 0.96 -47.85 22.04
N VAL A 260 0.53 -47.61 23.28
CA VAL A 260 1.09 -46.59 24.16
C VAL A 260 2.18 -47.23 25.00
N GLU A 261 3.45 -47.00 24.63
CA GLU A 261 4.55 -47.28 25.54
C GLU A 261 4.68 -46.15 26.57
N PRO A 262 4.76 -46.47 27.88
CA PRO A 262 4.97 -45.46 28.90
C PRO A 262 6.38 -44.87 28.77
N LEU A 263 6.46 -43.55 28.57
CA LEU A 263 7.71 -42.80 28.58
C LEU A 263 8.43 -42.99 29.94
N PRO A 264 9.77 -43.21 29.95
CA PRO A 264 10.52 -43.31 31.19
C PRO A 264 10.39 -42.03 32.00
N ALA A 265 10.29 -42.16 33.33
CA ALA A 265 10.18 -41.03 34.23
C ALA A 265 11.39 -40.10 34.06
N TYR A 266 11.13 -38.87 33.60
CA TYR A 266 12.14 -37.85 33.46
C TYR A 266 12.56 -37.33 34.85
N SER A 267 13.80 -37.60 35.25
CA SER A 267 14.36 -37.17 36.55
C SER A 267 15.17 -35.86 36.47
N GLY A 268 15.03 -35.08 35.39
CA GLY A 268 15.71 -33.80 35.22
C GLY A 268 14.88 -32.60 35.73
N PRO A 269 15.51 -31.42 35.93
CA PRO A 269 14.75 -30.20 36.20
C PRO A 269 13.80 -29.91 35.03
N ALA A 270 12.56 -29.51 35.35
CA ALA A 270 11.56 -29.19 34.33
C ALA A 270 12.12 -28.13 33.38
N PRO A 271 12.18 -28.38 32.06
CA PRO A 271 12.57 -27.35 31.11
C PRO A 271 11.58 -26.18 31.24
N GLU A 272 12.11 -24.95 31.33
CA GLU A 272 11.26 -23.76 31.23
C GLU A 272 10.43 -23.84 29.95
N PRO A 273 9.16 -23.40 29.95
CA PRO A 273 8.35 -23.39 28.75
C PRO A 273 8.94 -22.38 27.76
N MET A 274 9.90 -22.83 26.96
CA MET A 274 10.25 -22.21 25.69
C MET A 274 9.00 -22.37 24.81
N LEU A 275 8.16 -21.35 24.80
CA LEU A 275 7.23 -21.14 23.70
C LEU A 275 8.08 -21.15 22.43
N PRO A 276 7.88 -22.11 21.51
CA PRO A 276 8.62 -22.10 20.26
C PRO A 276 8.41 -20.72 19.63
N ALA A 277 9.51 -20.09 19.20
CA ALA A 277 9.44 -18.86 18.43
C ALA A 277 8.38 -19.06 17.34
N ALA A 278 7.44 -18.11 17.21
CA ALA A 278 6.47 -18.13 16.13
C ALA A 278 7.25 -18.42 14.84
N MET A 279 6.96 -19.55 14.19
CA MET A 279 7.65 -19.88 12.96
C MET A 279 7.49 -18.69 12.02
N PRO A 280 8.57 -18.26 11.33
CA PRO A 280 8.44 -17.22 10.32
C PRO A 280 7.27 -17.61 9.39
N GLU A 281 6.41 -16.64 9.04
CA GLU A 281 5.35 -16.88 8.06
C GLU A 281 5.98 -17.61 6.87
N PRO A 282 5.40 -18.74 6.42
CA PRO A 282 5.95 -19.47 5.30
C PRO A 282 6.11 -18.48 4.12
N PRO A 283 7.23 -18.54 3.38
CA PRO A 283 7.40 -17.69 2.22
C PRO A 283 6.17 -17.84 1.31
N ALA A 284 5.62 -16.72 0.84
CA ALA A 284 4.47 -16.72 -0.05
C ALA A 284 4.72 -17.73 -1.18
N ASP A 285 3.75 -18.63 -1.42
CA ASP A 285 3.86 -19.69 -2.41
C ASP A 285 4.33 -19.06 -3.75
N PRO A 286 5.45 -19.52 -4.34
CA PRO A 286 6.03 -18.90 -5.53
C PRO A 286 5.05 -18.87 -6.71
N VAL A 287 4.05 -19.76 -6.72
CA VAL A 287 2.97 -19.78 -7.70
C VAL A 287 2.01 -18.60 -7.48
N ILE A 288 1.69 -18.25 -6.24
CA ILE A 288 0.84 -17.11 -5.88
C ILE A 288 1.55 -15.80 -6.23
N ALA A 289 2.85 -15.70 -5.92
CA ALA A 289 3.65 -14.51 -6.20
C ALA A 289 3.73 -14.18 -7.71
N ARG A 290 3.65 -15.20 -8.58
CA ARG A 290 3.73 -15.09 -10.05
C ARG A 290 2.40 -15.40 -10.74
N MET A 291 1.29 -15.35 -10.01
CA MET A 291 -0.01 -15.85 -10.48
C MET A 291 -0.48 -15.19 -11.79
N ASP A 292 -0.25 -13.89 -11.95
CA ASP A 292 -0.63 -13.14 -13.15
C ASP A 292 0.20 -13.57 -14.38
N LEU A 293 1.52 -13.67 -14.25
CA LEU A 293 2.43 -14.18 -15.28
C LEU A 293 2.07 -15.62 -15.65
N LEU A 294 1.86 -16.49 -14.65
CA LEU A 294 1.54 -17.90 -14.87
C LEU A 294 0.16 -18.09 -15.50
N SER A 295 -0.82 -17.26 -15.17
CA SER A 295 -2.13 -17.26 -15.82
C SER A 295 -2.05 -16.84 -17.28
N TRP A 296 -1.28 -15.81 -17.59
CA TRP A 296 -1.01 -15.40 -18.98
C TRP A 296 -0.26 -16.48 -19.76
N TYR A 297 0.76 -17.10 -19.16
CA TYR A 297 1.52 -18.19 -19.76
C TYR A 297 0.64 -19.43 -19.99
N ALA A 298 -0.17 -19.82 -19.02
CA ALA A 298 -1.11 -20.95 -19.11
C ALA A 298 -2.17 -20.76 -20.21
N ALA A 299 -2.49 -19.51 -20.55
CA ALA A 299 -3.37 -19.15 -21.67
C ALA A 299 -2.64 -19.16 -23.04
N GLY A 300 -1.37 -19.56 -23.08
CA GLY A 300 -0.56 -19.61 -24.30
C GLY A 300 0.21 -18.32 -24.59
N ALA A 301 0.41 -17.46 -23.58
CA ALA A 301 1.12 -16.18 -23.72
C ALA A 301 0.59 -15.33 -24.90
N PRO A 302 -0.72 -15.01 -24.93
CA PRO A 302 -1.33 -14.29 -26.05
C PRO A 302 -0.72 -12.90 -26.25
N ALA A 303 -0.74 -12.44 -27.50
CA ALA A 303 -0.31 -11.10 -27.89
C ALA A 303 -1.11 -10.00 -27.18
N SER A 304 -0.46 -8.86 -26.95
CA SER A 304 -1.11 -7.71 -26.31
C SER A 304 -2.31 -7.21 -27.14
N ARG A 305 -3.24 -6.46 -26.54
CA ARG A 305 -4.30 -5.81 -27.33
C ARG A 305 -3.72 -4.89 -28.40
N LEU A 306 -2.67 -4.13 -28.07
CA LEU A 306 -2.02 -3.22 -29.02
C LEU A 306 -1.45 -3.99 -30.23
N GLU A 307 -0.79 -5.11 -29.99
CA GLU A 307 -0.28 -6.00 -31.05
C GLU A 307 -1.42 -6.61 -31.89
N ARG A 308 -2.57 -6.92 -31.28
CA ARG A 308 -3.76 -7.42 -31.98
C ARG A 308 -4.47 -6.34 -32.80
N GLU A 309 -4.52 -5.10 -32.31
CA GLU A 309 -5.13 -3.95 -32.99
C GLU A 309 -4.25 -3.39 -34.10
N GLU A 310 -2.92 -3.54 -34.02
CA GLU A 310 -1.98 -3.22 -35.10
C GLU A 310 -2.06 -4.19 -36.30
N THR A 311 -2.79 -5.31 -36.15
CA THR A 311 -3.18 -6.16 -37.28
C THR A 311 -4.45 -5.55 -37.91
N PRO A 312 -4.47 -5.21 -39.22
CA PRO A 312 -5.36 -4.19 -39.75
C PRO A 312 -6.85 -4.58 -39.65
N VAL A 313 -7.55 -3.91 -38.73
CA VAL A 313 -8.96 -3.57 -38.90
C VAL A 313 -9.09 -2.05 -38.78
N GLU A 314 -9.61 -1.51 -39.87
CA GLU A 314 -9.74 -0.12 -40.23
C GLU A 314 -10.55 0.71 -39.22
N ALA A 315 -9.93 1.80 -38.75
CA ALA A 315 -10.48 3.05 -38.22
C ALA A 315 -11.90 3.05 -37.59
N ALA A 316 -11.95 3.27 -36.27
CA ALA A 316 -13.02 4.04 -35.66
C ALA A 316 -12.43 5.04 -34.66
N ALA A 317 -12.66 6.32 -34.97
CA ALA A 317 -12.07 7.48 -34.32
C ALA A 317 -12.74 7.84 -32.99
N ASP A 318 -11.92 8.47 -32.15
CA ASP A 318 -12.20 9.63 -31.30
C ASP A 318 -13.35 9.52 -30.26
N THR A 319 -12.96 9.26 -29.01
CA THR A 319 -13.64 9.81 -27.82
C THR A 319 -12.61 9.96 -26.69
N PRO A 320 -12.35 11.17 -26.15
CA PRO A 320 -11.54 11.33 -24.97
C PRO A 320 -12.30 10.81 -23.75
N ILE A 321 -11.90 9.64 -23.23
CA ILE A 321 -12.39 9.12 -21.96
C ILE A 321 -11.53 9.76 -20.84
N PRO A 322 -12.13 10.48 -19.86
CA PRO A 322 -11.39 11.02 -18.73
C PRO A 322 -10.80 9.88 -17.87
N PRO A 323 -9.62 10.03 -17.25
CA PRO A 323 -9.07 9.02 -16.36
C PRO A 323 -9.86 9.03 -15.03
N ALA A 324 -10.93 8.24 -14.96
CA ALA A 324 -11.53 7.81 -13.71
C ALA A 324 -10.69 6.65 -13.13
N PRO A 325 -10.62 6.48 -11.79
CA PRO A 325 -9.87 5.39 -11.19
C PRO A 325 -10.47 4.07 -11.66
N ALA A 326 -9.72 3.35 -12.50
CA ALA A 326 -10.00 1.96 -12.82
C ALA A 326 -10.08 1.16 -11.51
N LEU A 327 -10.96 0.17 -11.46
CA LEU A 327 -10.89 -0.82 -10.41
C LEU A 327 -9.47 -1.34 -10.26
N ASP A 328 -9.04 -1.39 -9.01
CA ASP A 328 -8.06 -2.37 -8.60
C ASP A 328 -8.76 -3.73 -8.55
N VAL A 329 -8.89 -4.38 -9.71
CA VAL A 329 -9.18 -5.83 -9.78
C VAL A 329 -8.05 -6.61 -9.09
N GLY A 330 -6.92 -5.96 -8.83
CA GLY A 330 -5.85 -6.40 -7.95
C GLY A 330 -5.92 -5.93 -6.49
N GLY A 331 -7.04 -5.36 -6.02
CA GLY A 331 -7.17 -4.83 -4.65
C GLY A 331 -7.38 -5.93 -3.61
N ALA A 332 -7.85 -7.10 -4.05
CA ALA A 332 -7.71 -8.33 -3.31
C ALA A 332 -6.23 -8.75 -3.41
N GLY A 333 -5.58 -8.98 -2.26
CA GLY A 333 -4.22 -9.53 -2.23
C GLY A 333 -4.14 -10.81 -3.09
N LEU A 334 -2.95 -11.12 -3.61
CA LEU A 334 -2.74 -12.28 -4.49
C LEU A 334 -3.28 -13.58 -3.86
N ASP A 335 -3.25 -13.70 -2.54
CA ASP A 335 -3.82 -14.83 -1.79
C ASP A 335 -5.35 -14.94 -1.93
N ALA A 336 -6.06 -13.81 -1.90
CA ALA A 336 -7.52 -13.79 -2.07
C ALA A 336 -7.91 -14.07 -3.53
N ALA A 337 -7.13 -13.56 -4.48
CA ALA A 337 -7.32 -13.88 -5.90
C ALA A 337 -7.05 -15.37 -6.18
N TRP A 338 -5.99 -15.94 -5.57
CA TRP A 338 -5.69 -17.37 -5.61
C TRP A 338 -6.81 -18.21 -5.00
N ALA A 339 -7.30 -17.84 -3.82
CA ALA A 339 -8.40 -18.53 -3.15
C ALA A 339 -9.72 -18.48 -3.94
N ALA A 340 -9.89 -17.49 -4.81
CA ALA A 340 -11.06 -17.36 -5.68
C ALA A 340 -10.99 -18.22 -6.97
N LEU A 341 -9.82 -18.79 -7.30
CA LEU A 341 -9.67 -19.77 -8.38
C LEU A 341 -10.20 -21.13 -7.94
N ASP A 342 -10.80 -21.88 -8.85
CA ASP A 342 -11.21 -23.25 -8.54
C ASP A 342 -10.00 -24.21 -8.47
N ALA A 343 -10.21 -25.42 -7.95
CA ALA A 343 -9.14 -26.40 -7.78
C ALA A 343 -8.47 -26.82 -9.10
N VAL A 344 -9.21 -26.77 -10.22
CA VAL A 344 -8.70 -27.12 -11.55
C VAL A 344 -7.80 -26.00 -12.09
N GLU A 345 -8.23 -24.75 -11.96
CA GLU A 345 -7.43 -23.57 -12.30
C GLU A 345 -6.16 -23.51 -11.46
N GLN A 346 -6.26 -23.73 -10.15
CA GLN A 346 -5.10 -23.79 -9.25
C GLN A 346 -4.12 -24.91 -9.63
N ALA A 347 -4.60 -26.10 -10.01
CA ALA A 347 -3.76 -27.19 -10.49
C ALA A 347 -3.05 -26.81 -11.80
N ARG A 348 -3.78 -26.23 -12.76
CA ARG A 348 -3.23 -25.76 -14.04
C ARG A 348 -2.15 -24.69 -13.85
N LEU A 349 -2.31 -23.77 -12.89
CA LEU A 349 -1.29 -22.78 -12.57
C LEU A 349 -0.01 -23.42 -12.01
N ARG A 350 -0.13 -24.42 -11.15
CA ARG A 350 1.03 -25.17 -10.62
C ARG A 350 1.76 -25.93 -11.72
N GLU A 351 1.03 -26.61 -12.60
CA GLU A 351 1.61 -27.26 -13.79
C GLU A 351 2.33 -26.25 -14.69
N SER A 352 1.71 -25.08 -14.89
CA SER A 352 2.29 -23.99 -15.68
C SER A 352 3.54 -23.40 -15.03
N ALA A 353 3.62 -23.37 -13.70
CA ALA A 353 4.82 -22.96 -12.97
C ALA A 353 5.98 -23.93 -13.24
N VAL A 354 5.72 -25.23 -13.11
CA VAL A 354 6.72 -26.27 -13.42
C VAL A 354 7.17 -26.18 -14.87
N ALA A 355 6.23 -26.03 -15.81
CA ALA A 355 6.55 -25.90 -17.23
C ALA A 355 7.36 -24.63 -17.55
N PHE A 356 7.03 -23.51 -16.91
CA PHE A 356 7.76 -22.26 -17.08
C PHE A 356 9.18 -22.35 -16.51
N ASP A 357 9.33 -22.92 -15.31
CA ASP A 357 10.62 -23.04 -14.64
C ASP A 357 11.54 -24.07 -15.35
N ALA A 358 10.97 -24.97 -16.16
CA ALA A 358 11.72 -25.89 -17.04
C ALA A 358 12.23 -25.25 -18.35
N LEU A 359 11.78 -24.04 -18.71
CA LEU A 359 12.31 -23.31 -19.87
C LEU A 359 13.75 -22.84 -19.62
N ASP A 360 14.51 -22.63 -20.69
CA ASP A 360 15.81 -21.97 -20.60
C ASP A 360 15.68 -20.50 -20.16
N GLY A 361 16.76 -19.96 -19.58
CA GLY A 361 16.76 -18.61 -19.02
C GLY A 361 16.43 -17.50 -20.04
N ASP A 362 16.84 -17.67 -21.30
CA ASP A 362 16.57 -16.69 -22.35
C ASP A 362 15.08 -16.68 -22.72
N SER A 363 14.47 -17.86 -22.88
CA SER A 363 13.04 -18.01 -23.10
C SER A 363 12.21 -17.46 -21.93
N GLN A 364 12.65 -17.70 -20.68
CA GLN A 364 12.00 -17.14 -19.50
C GLN A 364 12.07 -15.60 -19.49
N LEU A 365 13.24 -15.02 -19.74
CA LEU A 365 13.43 -13.57 -19.80
C LEU A 365 12.62 -12.93 -20.94
N ALA A 366 12.55 -13.58 -22.09
CA ALA A 366 11.73 -13.12 -23.22
C ALA A 366 10.23 -13.10 -22.86
N LEU A 367 9.72 -14.15 -22.22
CA LEU A 367 8.32 -14.22 -21.77
C LEU A 367 8.03 -13.19 -20.66
N GLN A 368 8.93 -13.02 -19.70
CA GLN A 368 8.79 -11.99 -18.65
C GLN A 368 8.78 -10.58 -19.26
N SER A 369 9.67 -10.31 -20.22
CA SER A 369 9.73 -9.02 -20.90
C SER A 369 8.45 -8.73 -21.67
N ARG A 370 7.92 -9.73 -22.40
CA ARG A 370 6.62 -9.64 -23.08
C ARG A 370 5.48 -9.38 -22.10
N PHE A 371 5.46 -10.08 -20.97
CA PHE A 371 4.43 -9.88 -19.95
C PHE A 371 4.49 -8.48 -19.34
N VAL A 372 5.68 -7.99 -18.98
CA VAL A 372 5.85 -6.64 -18.41
C VAL A 372 5.48 -5.53 -19.41
N ALA A 373 5.63 -5.79 -20.71
CA ALA A 373 5.22 -4.88 -21.78
C ALA A 373 3.69 -4.77 -21.94
N LEU A 374 2.90 -5.70 -21.40
CA LEU A 374 1.44 -5.59 -21.39
C LEU A 374 0.98 -4.37 -20.58
N ASP A 375 -0.13 -3.76 -21.00
CA ASP A 375 -0.71 -2.64 -20.26
C ASP A 375 -1.06 -3.06 -18.82
N ARG A 376 -0.98 -2.11 -17.89
CA ARG A 376 -1.24 -2.38 -16.46
C ARG A 376 -2.63 -3.00 -16.25
N MET A 377 -3.63 -2.57 -17.01
CA MET A 377 -4.99 -3.11 -16.95
C MET A 377 -5.02 -4.57 -17.37
N GLU A 378 -4.33 -4.93 -18.46
CA GLU A 378 -4.26 -6.32 -18.96
C GLU A 378 -3.55 -7.22 -17.95
N ARG A 379 -2.41 -6.77 -17.41
CA ARG A 379 -1.68 -7.49 -16.34
C ARG A 379 -2.54 -7.74 -15.11
N ALA A 380 -3.30 -6.74 -14.67
CA ALA A 380 -4.21 -6.89 -13.53
C ALA A 380 -5.34 -7.91 -13.83
N GLY A 381 -5.83 -7.96 -15.07
CA GLY A 381 -6.84 -8.92 -15.50
C GLY A 381 -6.40 -10.39 -15.36
N TRP A 382 -5.12 -10.67 -15.58
CA TRP A 382 -4.57 -12.02 -15.46
C TRP A 382 -4.60 -12.58 -14.02
N ARG A 383 -4.82 -11.74 -13.00
CA ARG A 383 -5.07 -12.21 -11.62
C ARG A 383 -6.38 -12.97 -11.47
N LEU A 384 -7.30 -12.85 -12.43
CA LEU A 384 -8.57 -13.59 -12.44
C LEU A 384 -8.41 -15.06 -12.87
N GLY A 385 -7.21 -15.47 -13.29
CA GLY A 385 -6.93 -16.80 -13.82
C GLY A 385 -6.83 -16.80 -15.36
N PRO A 386 -6.43 -17.93 -15.97
CA PRO A 386 -6.10 -18.02 -17.39
C PRO A 386 -7.30 -17.86 -18.31
N ALA A 387 -8.49 -18.34 -17.90
CA ALA A 387 -9.70 -18.24 -18.70
C ALA A 387 -10.27 -16.81 -18.67
N LEU A 388 -10.55 -16.28 -17.48
CA LEU A 388 -11.11 -14.94 -17.34
C LEU A 388 -10.12 -13.83 -17.69
N GLY A 389 -8.81 -14.03 -17.45
CA GLY A 389 -7.78 -13.05 -17.83
C GLY A 389 -7.72 -12.81 -19.33
N ALA A 390 -7.92 -13.86 -20.15
CA ALA A 390 -7.97 -13.73 -21.60
C ALA A 390 -9.20 -12.95 -22.08
N ASP A 391 -10.35 -13.13 -21.41
CA ASP A 391 -11.60 -12.45 -21.73
C ASP A 391 -11.69 -11.04 -21.10
N TYR A 392 -10.82 -10.73 -20.13
CA TYR A 392 -10.89 -9.51 -19.32
C TYR A 392 -10.85 -8.22 -20.13
N PRO A 393 -9.97 -8.04 -21.15
CA PRO A 393 -9.95 -6.80 -21.94
C PRO A 393 -11.30 -6.49 -22.61
N ALA A 394 -12.06 -7.52 -23.00
CA ALA A 394 -13.36 -7.36 -23.63
C ALA A 394 -14.49 -7.15 -22.59
N LEU A 395 -14.34 -7.74 -21.40
CA LEU A 395 -15.26 -7.60 -20.27
C LEU A 395 -15.01 -6.36 -19.41
N GLN A 396 -13.87 -5.67 -19.59
CA GLN A 396 -13.44 -4.54 -18.80
C GLN A 396 -14.50 -3.42 -18.68
N PRO A 397 -15.27 -3.05 -19.72
CA PRO A 397 -16.25 -1.98 -19.57
C PRO A 397 -17.33 -2.28 -18.52
N LEU A 398 -17.67 -3.56 -18.33
CA LEU A 398 -18.64 -4.05 -17.34
C LEU A 398 -17.98 -4.30 -15.99
N LEU A 399 -16.79 -4.91 -16.02
CA LEU A 399 -16.09 -5.36 -14.83
C LEU A 399 -15.19 -4.30 -14.23
N GLY A 400 -14.98 -3.14 -14.87
CA GLY A 400 -14.00 -2.11 -14.54
C GLY A 400 -14.43 -1.08 -13.49
N TYR A 401 -15.72 -1.02 -13.12
CA TYR A 401 -16.25 -0.17 -12.04
C TYR A 401 -17.38 -0.85 -11.28
N VAL A 402 -17.10 -1.86 -10.46
CA VAL A 402 -18.06 -2.66 -9.68
C VAL A 402 -17.96 -2.27 -8.20
N PRO A 403 -19.08 -1.90 -7.53
CA PRO A 403 -19.10 -1.64 -6.09
C PRO A 403 -18.54 -2.83 -5.32
N GLU A 404 -17.78 -2.59 -4.24
CA GLU A 404 -17.10 -3.64 -3.46
C GLU A 404 -18.01 -4.77 -3.01
N GLN A 405 -19.23 -4.42 -2.61
CA GLN A 405 -20.27 -5.35 -2.15
C GLN A 405 -20.78 -6.28 -3.26
N GLU A 406 -20.68 -5.88 -4.52
CA GLU A 406 -21.17 -6.65 -5.67
C GLU A 406 -20.05 -7.43 -6.39
N ARG A 407 -18.77 -7.13 -6.10
CA ARG A 407 -17.62 -7.70 -6.84
C ARG A 407 -17.63 -9.23 -6.84
N ASP A 408 -17.75 -9.84 -5.67
CA ASP A 408 -17.69 -11.30 -5.55
C ASP A 408 -18.87 -11.98 -6.26
N ALA A 409 -20.07 -11.40 -6.15
CA ALA A 409 -21.26 -11.92 -6.81
C ALA A 409 -21.16 -11.82 -8.34
N VAL A 410 -20.66 -10.69 -8.86
CA VAL A 410 -20.45 -10.49 -10.30
C VAL A 410 -19.36 -11.42 -10.82
N LEU A 411 -18.23 -11.54 -10.13
CA LEU A 411 -17.14 -12.43 -10.54
C LEU A 411 -17.59 -13.89 -10.53
N LEU A 412 -18.30 -14.33 -9.48
CA LEU A 412 -18.88 -15.67 -9.44
C LEU A 412 -19.86 -15.91 -10.59
N ALA A 413 -20.73 -14.93 -10.88
CA ALA A 413 -21.67 -15.03 -11.99
C ALA A 413 -20.96 -15.16 -13.34
N VAL A 414 -19.88 -14.41 -13.57
CA VAL A 414 -19.08 -14.48 -14.81
C VAL A 414 -18.26 -15.77 -14.89
N ARG A 415 -17.73 -16.29 -13.78
CA ARG A 415 -17.06 -17.61 -13.74
C ARG A 415 -18.00 -18.76 -14.10
N GLN A 416 -19.27 -18.65 -13.71
CA GLN A 416 -20.30 -19.65 -14.05
C GLN A 416 -20.73 -19.60 -15.53
N LEU A 417 -20.39 -18.55 -16.27
CA LEU A 417 -20.64 -18.47 -17.71
C LEU A 417 -19.58 -19.27 -18.46
N GLY A 418 -20.01 -20.08 -19.42
CA GLY A 418 -19.10 -20.73 -20.37
C GLY A 418 -18.44 -19.72 -21.32
N PRO A 419 -17.43 -20.14 -22.11
CA PRO A 419 -16.65 -19.25 -22.96
C PRO A 419 -17.51 -18.52 -24.00
N GLU A 420 -18.49 -19.21 -24.60
CA GLU A 420 -19.43 -18.59 -25.54
C GLU A 420 -20.28 -17.50 -24.87
N GLN A 421 -20.80 -17.78 -23.68
CA GLN A 421 -21.61 -16.82 -22.93
C GLN A 421 -20.79 -15.62 -22.45
N ARG A 422 -19.51 -15.80 -22.12
CA ARG A 422 -18.61 -14.67 -21.79
C ARG A 422 -18.31 -13.80 -23.01
N ALA A 423 -18.13 -14.40 -24.19
CA ALA A 423 -18.00 -13.66 -25.43
C ALA A 423 -19.27 -12.84 -25.75
N GLN A 424 -20.44 -13.46 -25.57
CA GLN A 424 -21.74 -12.78 -25.69
C GLN A 424 -21.88 -11.60 -24.71
N LEU A 425 -21.52 -11.80 -23.44
CA LEU A 425 -21.51 -10.75 -22.43
C LEU A 425 -20.53 -9.63 -22.77
N ALA A 426 -19.37 -9.95 -23.34
CA ALA A 426 -18.40 -8.95 -23.78
C ALA A 426 -18.94 -8.07 -24.91
N VAL A 427 -19.64 -8.66 -25.89
CA VAL A 427 -20.33 -7.89 -26.94
C VAL A 427 -21.39 -6.96 -26.34
N LEU A 428 -22.21 -7.45 -25.41
CA LEU A 428 -23.21 -6.62 -24.72
C LEU A 428 -22.57 -5.50 -23.91
N SER A 429 -21.49 -5.80 -23.18
CA SER A 429 -20.71 -4.84 -22.39
C SER A 429 -20.21 -3.67 -23.24
N GLN A 430 -19.69 -3.95 -24.44
CA GLN A 430 -19.19 -2.94 -25.37
C GLN A 430 -20.32 -2.10 -25.99
N ARG A 431 -21.47 -2.72 -26.28
CA ARG A 431 -22.66 -2.01 -26.82
C ARG A 431 -23.40 -1.18 -25.77
N THR A 432 -23.20 -1.46 -24.48
CA THR A 432 -23.93 -0.81 -23.40
C THR A 432 -23.24 0.50 -22.96
N PRO A 433 -23.93 1.66 -23.02
CA PRO A 433 -23.39 2.93 -22.55
C PRO A 433 -23.05 2.89 -21.05
N GLY A 434 -22.05 3.66 -20.62
CA GLY A 434 -21.53 3.65 -19.24
C GLY A 434 -22.61 3.71 -18.14
N HIS A 435 -23.59 4.61 -18.27
CA HIS A 435 -24.68 4.77 -17.29
C HIS A 435 -25.64 3.57 -17.21
N ALA A 436 -25.72 2.75 -18.26
CA ALA A 436 -26.61 1.58 -18.31
C ALA A 436 -25.91 0.28 -17.87
N ARG A 437 -24.58 0.30 -17.65
CA ARG A 437 -23.81 -0.89 -17.28
C ARG A 437 -24.18 -1.41 -15.88
N ASP A 438 -24.51 -0.51 -14.96
CA ASP A 438 -25.00 -0.88 -13.63
C ASP A 438 -26.34 -1.61 -13.69
N ALA A 439 -27.22 -1.22 -14.61
CA ALA A 439 -28.48 -1.92 -14.85
C ALA A 439 -28.21 -3.31 -15.46
N LEU A 440 -27.33 -3.39 -16.47
CA LEU A 440 -26.95 -4.67 -17.09
C LEU A 440 -26.39 -5.68 -16.08
N ARG A 441 -25.54 -5.23 -15.14
CA ARG A 441 -25.03 -6.09 -14.07
C ARG A 441 -26.11 -6.58 -13.13
N ARG A 442 -26.99 -5.69 -12.67
CA ARG A 442 -28.10 -6.06 -11.79
C ARG A 442 -29.06 -7.04 -12.48
N GLU A 443 -29.33 -6.84 -13.78
CA GLU A 443 -30.13 -7.78 -14.56
C GLU A 443 -29.48 -9.15 -14.69
N LEU A 444 -28.16 -9.21 -14.94
CA LEU A 444 -27.38 -10.45 -14.98
C LEU A 444 -27.43 -11.19 -13.64
N LEU A 445 -27.26 -10.47 -12.53
CA LEU A 445 -27.32 -11.04 -11.18
C LEU A 445 -28.74 -11.50 -10.80
N ALA A 446 -29.78 -10.84 -11.31
CA ALA A 446 -31.17 -11.23 -11.09
C ALA A 446 -31.56 -12.52 -11.82
N GLN A 447 -30.84 -12.90 -12.89
CA GLN A 447 -31.08 -14.18 -13.56
C GLN A 447 -30.52 -15.34 -12.74
N ALA A 448 -31.33 -16.40 -12.59
CA ALA A 448 -30.86 -17.66 -12.03
C ALA A 448 -29.72 -18.24 -12.91
N PRO A 449 -28.70 -18.91 -12.33
CA PRO A 449 -27.57 -19.46 -13.09
C PRO A 449 -27.95 -20.22 -14.38
N PRO A 450 -28.95 -21.14 -14.40
CA PRO A 450 -29.32 -21.86 -15.63
C PRO A 450 -30.01 -20.98 -16.69
N GLN A 451 -30.55 -19.82 -16.32
CA GLN A 451 -31.29 -18.94 -17.22
C GLN A 451 -30.39 -17.89 -17.89
N ARG A 452 -29.20 -17.63 -17.35
CA ARG A 452 -28.28 -16.58 -17.83
C ARG A 452 -27.89 -16.75 -19.30
N ALA A 453 -27.65 -17.98 -19.76
CA ALA A 453 -27.30 -18.24 -21.16
C ALA A 453 -28.43 -17.85 -22.13
N ALA A 454 -29.67 -18.25 -21.82
CA ALA A 454 -30.83 -17.90 -22.64
C ALA A 454 -31.10 -16.38 -22.63
N TRP A 455 -30.94 -15.74 -21.46
CA TRP A 455 -31.09 -14.30 -21.31
C TRP A 455 -30.05 -13.51 -22.12
N LEU A 456 -28.78 -13.92 -22.10
CA LEU A 456 -27.71 -13.31 -22.92
C LEU A 456 -28.02 -13.42 -24.41
N ALA A 457 -28.44 -14.60 -24.87
CA ALA A 457 -28.82 -14.83 -26.25
C ALA A 457 -30.01 -13.97 -26.68
N GLN A 458 -30.99 -13.73 -25.80
CA GLN A 458 -32.14 -12.87 -26.09
C GLN A 458 -31.75 -11.39 -26.20
N ARG A 459 -30.79 -10.92 -25.38
CA ARG A 459 -30.31 -9.52 -25.39
C ARG A 459 -29.45 -9.17 -26.61
N LEU A 460 -28.89 -10.17 -27.29
CA LEU A 460 -28.04 -9.99 -28.47
C LEU A 460 -28.78 -10.06 -29.81
N ARG A 461 -30.01 -10.56 -29.81
CA ARG A 461 -30.93 -10.49 -30.96
C ARG A 461 -31.48 -9.07 -31.07
#